data_AF-A0A9Q3WD58-F1
#
_entry.id   AF-A0A9Q3WD58-F1
#
_cell.length_a   1.000
_cell.length_b   1.000
_cell.length_c   1.000
_cell.angle_alpha   90.00
_cell.angle_beta   90.00
_cell.angle_gamma   90.00
#
_symmetry.space_group_name_H-M   'P 1'
#
loop_
_entity.id
_entity.type
_entity.pdbx_description
1 polymer ?
#
loop_
_entity_poly.entity_id
_entity_poly.type
_entity_poly.pdbx_seq_one_letter_code
_entity_poly.pdbx_strand_id
1 'polypeptide(L)' 'MARFVVDTGNLEMDKTTEMELQGEIQKLVLGHIARTGFEKPWVTKFPRDWYGIILHPELDPLLEREKQMGNMLARLG' A
#
# COMPACT_ATOMS: atom_id res chain seq x y z
N MET A 1 -14.94 -1.30 -5.49
CA MET A 1 -13.88 -0.27 -5.47
C MET A 1 -12.60 -0.91 -6.00
N ALA A 2 -11.90 -0.26 -6.92
CA ALA A 2 -10.72 -0.83 -7.57
C ALA A 2 -9.54 -0.94 -6.57
N ARG A 3 -8.79 -2.04 -6.65
CA ARG A 3 -7.49 -2.20 -6.01
C ARG A 3 -6.42 -2.15 -7.09
N PHE A 4 -5.37 -1.38 -6.86
CA PHE A 4 -4.23 -1.29 -7.77
C PHE A 4 -3.09 -2.14 -7.20
N VAL A 5 -2.41 -2.86 -8.07
CA VAL A 5 -1.24 -3.70 -7.74
C VAL A 5 -0.14 -3.36 -8.72
N VAL A 6 1.07 -3.23 -8.22
CA VAL A 6 2.29 -3.20 -9.04
C VAL A 6 2.91 -4.58 -8.92
N ASP A 7 2.90 -5.32 -10.02
CA ASP A 7 3.52 -6.65 -10.11
C ASP A 7 4.91 -6.49 -10.72
N THR A 8 5.94 -6.72 -9.90
CA THR A 8 7.34 -6.68 -10.33
C THR A 8 7.81 -8.02 -10.88
N GLY A 9 6.98 -9.08 -10.84
CA GLY A 9 7.29 -10.41 -11.31
C GLY A 9 8.63 -10.93 -10.74
N ASN A 10 9.50 -11.37 -11.65
CA ASN A 10 10.83 -11.89 -11.33
C ASN A 10 11.94 -10.84 -11.53
N LEU A 11 11.62 -9.55 -11.41
CA LEU A 11 12.62 -8.50 -11.53
C LEU A 11 13.57 -8.59 -10.33
N GLU A 12 14.81 -9.02 -10.58
CA GLU A 12 15.86 -8.98 -9.56
C GLU A 12 16.21 -7.53 -9.25
N MET A 13 16.07 -7.16 -7.97
CA MET A 13 16.39 -5.84 -7.46
C MET A 13 17.24 -5.99 -6.21
N ASP A 14 18.19 -5.07 -6.02
CA ASP A 14 18.80 -4.94 -4.70
C ASP A 14 17.82 -4.25 -3.74
N LYS A 15 18.09 -4.43 -2.43
CA LYS A 15 17.24 -3.89 -1.36
C LYS A 15 17.07 -2.37 -1.45
N THR A 16 18.08 -1.65 -1.95
CA THR A 16 18.03 -0.20 -2.09
C THR A 16 16.99 0.18 -3.15
N THR A 17 17.05 -0.47 -4.31
CA THR A 17 16.14 -0.28 -5.44
C THR A 17 14.70 -0.64 -5.05
N GLU A 18 14.50 -1.74 -4.32
CA GLU A 18 13.17 -2.12 -3.80
C GLU A 18 12.57 -1.03 -2.90
N MET A 19 13.38 -0.49 -1.98
CA MET A 19 12.95 0.57 -1.07
C MET A 19 12.66 1.89 -1.82
N GLU A 20 13.46 2.23 -2.82
CA GLU A 20 13.23 3.40 -3.67
C GLU A 20 11.93 3.27 -4.48
N LEU A 21 11.72 2.12 -5.11
CA LEU A 21 10.50 1.82 -5.86
C LEU A 21 9.26 1.90 -4.95
N GLN A 22 9.34 1.30 -3.76
CA GLN A 22 8.28 1.40 -2.76
C GLN A 22 7.97 2.86 -2.41
N GLY A 23 8.99 3.67 -2.14
CA GLY A 23 8.85 5.07 -1.79
C GLY A 23 8.18 5.90 -2.90
N GLU A 24 8.60 5.72 -4.15
CA GLU A 24 8.02 6.43 -5.30
C GLU A 24 6.56 6.01 -5.56
N ILE A 25 6.22 4.72 -5.43
CA ILE A 25 4.82 4.25 -5.51
C ILE A 25 3.97 4.92 -4.43
N GLN A 26 4.42 4.90 -3.17
CA GLN A 26 3.67 5.50 -2.06
C GLN A 26 3.47 7.01 -2.26
N LYS A 27 4.51 7.72 -2.67
CA LYS A 27 4.48 9.16 -2.96
C LYS A 27 3.50 9.49 -4.09
N LEU A 28 3.50 8.71 -5.18
CA LEU A 28 2.59 8.92 -6.30
C LEU A 28 1.12 8.72 -5.89
N VAL A 29 0.84 7.65 -5.15
CA VAL A 29 -0.50 7.34 -4.65
C VAL A 29 -1.00 8.44 -3.70
N LEU A 30 -0.20 8.78 -2.67
CA LEU A 30 -0.55 9.81 -1.70
C LEU A 30 -0.72 11.18 -2.36
N GLY A 31 0.14 11.52 -3.31
CA GLY A 31 0.04 12.77 -4.07
C GLY A 31 -1.25 12.86 -4.88
N HIS A 32 -1.71 11.76 -5.48
CA HIS A 32 -2.99 11.74 -6.21
C HIS A 32 -4.18 11.90 -5.26
N ILE A 33 -4.18 11.19 -4.13
CA ILE A 33 -5.23 11.23 -3.12
C ILE A 33 -5.33 12.60 -2.43
N ALA A 34 -4.20 13.28 -2.23
CA ALA A 34 -4.21 14.65 -1.71
C ALA A 34 -4.88 15.64 -2.66
N ARG A 35 -4.75 15.46 -3.98
CA ARG A 35 -5.30 16.35 -5.01
C ARG A 35 -6.80 16.18 -5.24
N THR A 36 -7.38 15.04 -4.88
CA THR A 36 -8.82 14.77 -5.08
C THR A 36 -9.73 15.51 -4.09
N GLY A 37 -9.18 16.27 -3.14
CA GLY A 37 -9.95 17.25 -2.35
C GLY A 37 -11.03 16.64 -1.47
N PHE A 38 -10.75 15.49 -0.84
CA PHE A 38 -11.74 14.77 -0.03
C PHE A 38 -12.29 15.60 1.12
N GLU A 39 -13.60 15.48 1.37
CA GLU A 39 -14.30 16.14 2.50
C GLU A 39 -13.83 15.63 3.88
N LYS A 40 -13.29 14.41 3.93
CA LYS A 40 -12.77 13.77 5.16
C LYS A 40 -11.34 13.28 4.94
N PRO A 41 -10.47 13.37 5.97
CA PRO A 41 -9.11 12.85 5.88
C PRO A 41 -9.11 11.33 5.75
N TRP A 42 -8.24 10.81 4.88
CA TRP A 42 -7.99 9.37 4.78
C TRP A 42 -7.02 8.92 5.87
N VAL A 43 -7.38 7.85 6.58
CA VAL A 43 -6.45 7.11 7.42
C VAL A 43 -5.51 6.32 6.50
N THR A 44 -4.22 6.52 6.70
CA THR A 44 -3.16 5.83 5.94
C THR A 44 -2.46 4.83 6.86
N LYS A 45 -2.20 3.62 6.35
CA LYS A 45 -1.34 2.64 7.00
C LYS A 45 -0.29 2.08 6.05
N PHE A 46 0.92 1.96 6.58
CA PHE A 46 2.05 1.29 5.97
C PHE A 46 2.26 -0.04 6.72
N PRO A 47 2.00 -1.18 6.07
CA PRO A 47 2.23 -2.48 6.69
C PRO A 47 3.70 -2.68 7.06
N ARG A 48 3.95 -3.43 8.14
CA ARG A 48 5.31 -3.70 8.63
C ARG A 48 5.98 -4.87 7.92
N ASP A 49 5.18 -5.87 7.54
CA ASP A 49 5.69 -7.16 7.10
C ASP A 49 5.71 -7.30 5.56
N TRP A 50 5.18 -6.31 4.84
CA TRP A 50 5.12 -6.31 3.38
C TRP A 50 5.05 -4.89 2.83
N TYR A 51 5.55 -4.70 1.60
CA TYR A 51 5.53 -3.42 0.93
C TYR A 51 4.13 -3.07 0.45
N GLY A 52 3.55 -2.00 1.01
CA GLY A 52 2.23 -1.56 0.60
C GLY A 52 1.79 -0.26 1.25
N ILE A 53 0.58 0.16 0.85
CA ILE A 53 -0.15 1.29 1.42
C ILE A 53 -1.63 0.91 1.49
N ILE A 54 -2.25 1.15 2.64
CA ILE A 54 -3.67 0.96 2.85
C ILE A 54 -4.28 2.33 3.17
N LEU A 55 -5.29 2.71 2.40
CA LEU A 55 -6.05 3.94 2.59
C LEU A 55 -7.48 3.59 2.93
N HIS A 56 -8.01 4.15 4.01
CA HIS A 56 -9.41 3.99 4.40
C HIS A 56 -9.96 5.27 5.05
N PRO A 57 -11.25 5.60 4.92
CA PRO A 57 -11.85 6.75 5.62
C PRO A 57 -11.94 6.57 7.14
N GLU A 58 -11.80 5.34 7.63
CA GLU A 58 -11.99 4.94 9.03
C GLU A 58 -10.84 4.03 9.50
N LEU A 59 -10.47 4.14 10.78
CA LEU A 59 -9.32 3.42 11.37
C LEU A 59 -9.60 1.93 11.61
N ASP A 60 -10.76 1.58 12.22
CA ASP A 60 -11.05 0.21 12.62
C ASP A 60 -11.04 -0.78 11.44
N PRO A 61 -11.66 -0.48 10.29
CA PRO A 61 -11.64 -1.39 9.14
C PRO A 61 -10.25 -1.57 8.54
N LEU A 62 -9.33 -0.64 8.78
CA LEU A 62 -8.00 -0.66 8.19
C LEU A 62 -7.07 -1.67 8.90
N LEU A 63 -7.25 -1.92 10.20
CA LEU A 63 -6.51 -2.97 10.91
C LEU A 63 -6.90 -4.37 10.44
N GLU A 64 -8.20 -4.63 10.28
CA GLU A 64 -8.70 -5.88 9.74
C GLU A 64 -8.23 -6.10 8.30
N ARG A 65 -8.21 -5.05 7.47
CA ARG A 65 -7.70 -5.12 6.09
C ARG A 65 -6.22 -5.47 6.02
N GLU A 66 -5.39 -4.88 6.87
CA GLU A 66 -3.95 -5.23 6.91
C GLU A 66 -3.77 -6.72 7.21
N LYS A 67 -4.47 -7.24 8.23
CA LYS A 67 -4.42 -8.65 8.62
C LYS A 67 -4.89 -9.57 7.49
N GLN A 68 -5.99 -9.23 6.83
CA GLN A 68 -6.51 -10.00 5.70
C GLN A 68 -5.53 -10.02 4.53
N MET A 69 -4.95 -8.88 4.17
CA MET A 69 -3.98 -8.77 3.07
C MET A 69 -2.68 -9.49 3.39
N GLY A 70 -2.15 -9.35 4.60
CA GLY A 70 -0.96 -10.07 5.06
C GLY A 70 -1.15 -11.59 4.97
N ASN A 71 -2.30 -12.10 5.42
CA ASN A 71 -2.63 -13.52 5.30
C ASN A 71 -2.74 -14.01 3.85
N MET A 72 -3.21 -13.17 2.93
CA MET A 72 -3.27 -13.52 1.51
C MET A 72 -1.87 -13.60 0.89
N LEU A 73 -1.01 -12.61 1.17
CA LEU A 73 0.37 -12.56 0.67
C LEU A 73 1.20 -13.72 1.21
N ALA A 74 1.06 -14.05 2.50
CA ALA A 74 1.76 -15.18 3.12
C ALA A 74 1.38 -16.55 2.53
N ARG A 75 0.27 -16.66 1.80
CA ARG A 75 -0.13 -17.89 1.09
C ARG A 75 0.41 -17.97 -0.34
N LEU A 76 0.96 -16.88 -0.85
CA LEU A 76 1.49 -16.78 -2.22
C LEU A 76 3.01 -16.95 -2.28
N GLY A 77 3.72 -16.71 -1.17
CA GLY A 77 5.14 -17.04 -1.00
C GLY A 77 5.34 -18.42 -0.41
#